data_AF-A0A3D1BP06-F1
#
_entry.id   AF-A0A3D1BP06-F1
#
_cell.length_a   1.000
_cell.length_b   1.000
_cell.length_c   1.000
_cell.angle_alpha   90.00
_cell.angle_beta   90.00
_cell.angle_gamma   90.00
#
_symmetry.space_group_name_H-M   'P 1'
#
loop_
_entity.id
_entity.type
_entity.pdbx_description
1 polymer ?
#
loop_
_entity_poly.entity_id
_entity_poly.type
_entity_poly.pdbx_seq_one_letter_code
_entity_poly.pdbx_strand_id
1 'polypeptide(L)'
;FAKECAVVTHYRLKNDEKGKGIVVDPDAKLEEELIIRPTSETIIWNSYRNWIHSYRDLPILINQWANVVRWEMRTRLFLRTTEFLWQEGHTAHATSEEASEETKTIIDLYAHFVQDYMGIPVLKGYKSDSEKFAGAIDTFAIEALMQDGKALQVGTSHFLGQNFARAFDVQFTDKSGNLEYVYSTSWGVSTRLMGALVMAHGDNNGLVLPPNLAPIQVAIIPIYKGNTQLSSISDTALKLKSELEKADLRVKYDARDTHKPGFKFAEYELKGVPVRLAIGSRDIENGTVEVARRDTMTKEIVKIDKTTGHIKDLMTEIQKNIFNKSLEFRNKNTYEVNTWDEFRDSIETRGGFILAHWDGTAETEEKIKNETKASIRVIPFDETGEEGKCIYSGKPSKRRVVFARAY
;
A
#
# COMPACT_ATOMS: atom_id res chain seq x y z
N PHE A 1 -7.48 -3.75 -23.09
CA PHE A 1 -6.44 -4.60 -22.46
C PHE A 1 -5.16 -3.79 -22.25
N ALA A 2 -4.32 -4.16 -21.27
CA ALA A 2 -3.04 -3.49 -21.02
C ALA A 2 -2.15 -3.52 -22.28
N LYS A 3 -1.56 -2.38 -22.64
CA LYS A 3 -0.72 -2.26 -23.84
C LYS A 3 0.77 -2.53 -23.57
N GLU A 4 1.16 -2.54 -22.30
CA GLU A 4 2.54 -2.62 -21.83
C GLU A 4 2.89 -4.05 -21.39
N CYS A 5 2.71 -5.02 -22.30
CA CYS A 5 2.93 -6.44 -22.02
C CYS A 5 4.34 -6.87 -22.44
N ALA A 6 4.95 -7.80 -21.68
CA ALA A 6 6.15 -8.50 -22.13
C ALA A 6 5.77 -9.70 -23.00
N VAL A 7 6.35 -9.78 -24.20
CA VAL A 7 6.11 -10.85 -25.18
C VAL A 7 7.31 -11.77 -25.25
N VAL A 8 7.08 -13.06 -25.04
CA VAL A 8 8.09 -14.13 -25.13
C VAL A 8 8.02 -14.72 -26.53
N THR A 9 9.12 -14.60 -27.27
CA THR A 9 9.23 -15.08 -28.65
C THR A 9 10.15 -16.29 -28.80
N HIS A 10 11.04 -16.53 -27.82
CA HIS A 10 12.00 -17.64 -27.84
C HIS A 10 12.15 -18.25 -26.44
N TYR A 11 12.35 -19.58 -26.36
CA TYR A 11 12.46 -20.29 -25.08
C TYR A 11 13.90 -20.54 -24.61
N ARG A 12 14.91 -20.26 -25.44
CA ARG A 12 16.32 -20.55 -25.14
C ARG A 12 17.28 -19.49 -25.69
N LEU A 13 18.38 -19.32 -24.96
CA LEU A 13 19.57 -18.61 -25.38
C LEU A 13 20.70 -19.61 -25.71
N LYS A 14 21.59 -19.28 -26.66
CA LYS A 14 22.80 -20.06 -26.98
C LYS A 14 24.08 -19.21 -26.89
N ASN A 15 25.24 -19.87 -26.77
CA ASN A 15 26.53 -19.17 -26.87
C ASN A 15 26.70 -18.58 -28.27
N ASP A 16 27.25 -17.37 -28.34
CA ASP A 16 27.63 -16.76 -29.61
C ASP A 16 28.78 -17.55 -30.25
N GLU A 17 28.58 -18.02 -31.48
CA GLU A 17 29.57 -18.75 -32.28
C GLU A 17 30.82 -17.90 -32.56
N LYS A 18 30.71 -16.57 -32.47
CA LYS A 18 31.83 -15.63 -32.61
C LYS A 18 32.55 -15.32 -31.28
N GLY A 19 32.19 -16.01 -30.19
CA GLY A 19 32.88 -15.98 -28.91
C GLY A 19 32.57 -14.76 -28.02
N LYS A 20 31.55 -13.96 -28.33
CA LYS A 20 31.17 -12.78 -27.52
C LYS A 20 29.79 -12.95 -26.88
N GLY A 21 29.73 -13.78 -25.83
CA GLY A 21 28.60 -13.83 -24.91
C GLY A 21 27.48 -14.78 -25.34
N ILE A 22 26.25 -14.43 -24.96
CA ILE A 22 25.05 -15.25 -25.14
C ILE A 22 24.08 -14.49 -26.06
N VAL A 23 23.50 -15.19 -27.04
CA VAL A 23 22.53 -14.65 -28.01
C VAL A 23 21.22 -15.44 -27.97
N VAL A 24 20.15 -14.83 -28.48
CA VAL A 24 18.89 -15.55 -28.70
C VAL A 24 19.13 -16.66 -29.72
N ASP A 25 18.69 -17.88 -29.41
CA ASP A 25 18.80 -19.01 -30.31
C ASP A 25 17.66 -18.94 -31.35
N PRO A 26 17.95 -18.69 -32.65
CA PRO A 26 16.90 -18.54 -33.66
C PRO A 26 16.05 -19.81 -33.84
N ASP A 27 16.63 -20.99 -33.58
CA ASP A 27 15.94 -22.28 -33.67
C ASP A 27 15.02 -22.54 -32.45
N ALA A 28 15.11 -21.69 -31.43
CA ALA A 28 14.27 -21.75 -30.23
C ALA A 28 13.07 -20.79 -30.29
N LYS A 29 12.72 -20.30 -31.48
CA LYS A 29 11.53 -19.46 -31.69
C LYS A 29 10.27 -20.27 -31.39
N LEU A 30 9.35 -19.67 -30.63
CA LEU A 30 8.06 -20.29 -30.33
C LEU A 30 7.15 -20.27 -31.57
N GLU A 31 6.31 -21.30 -31.71
CA GLU A 31 5.27 -21.35 -32.75
C GLU A 31 4.23 -20.23 -32.54
N GLU A 32 3.87 -20.00 -31.27
CA GLU A 32 2.99 -18.92 -30.85
C GLU A 32 3.69 -18.04 -29.81
N GLU A 33 3.53 -16.72 -29.93
CA GLU A 33 4.07 -15.78 -28.96
C GLU A 33 3.30 -15.90 -27.64
N LEU A 34 4.02 -15.97 -26.53
CA LEU A 34 3.41 -16.01 -25.19
C LEU A 34 3.48 -14.62 -24.55
N ILE A 35 2.43 -14.25 -23.82
CA ILE A 35 2.39 -13.00 -23.08
C ILE A 35 2.61 -13.30 -21.60
N ILE A 36 3.61 -12.67 -20.99
CA ILE A 36 3.73 -12.67 -19.53
C ILE A 36 2.58 -11.84 -18.98
N ARG A 37 1.81 -12.42 -18.05
CA ARG A 37 0.58 -11.82 -17.53
C ARG A 37 0.85 -10.39 -16.98
N PRO A 38 0.22 -9.34 -17.55
CA PRO A 38 0.21 -8.00 -16.95
C PRO A 38 -0.87 -7.89 -15.86
N THR A 39 -1.80 -8.85 -15.87
CA THR A 39 -2.95 -9.05 -15.01
C THR A 39 -3.63 -10.39 -15.39
N SER A 40 -4.49 -10.97 -14.56
CA SER A 40 -5.06 -12.31 -14.81
C SER A 40 -6.50 -12.34 -15.37
N GLU A 41 -7.13 -11.21 -15.72
CA GLU A 41 -8.51 -11.15 -16.21
C GLU A 41 -8.78 -12.13 -17.36
N THR A 42 -7.97 -12.11 -18.43
CA THR A 42 -8.19 -13.02 -19.58
C THR A 42 -8.11 -14.49 -19.20
N ILE A 43 -7.18 -14.84 -18.32
CA ILE A 43 -6.98 -16.22 -17.87
C ILE A 43 -8.17 -16.65 -17.02
N ILE A 44 -8.56 -15.83 -16.04
CA ILE A 44 -9.62 -16.13 -15.07
C ILE A 44 -10.99 -16.16 -15.74
N TRP A 45 -11.32 -15.16 -16.57
CA TRP A 45 -12.63 -15.10 -17.23
C TRP A 45 -12.83 -16.26 -18.22
N ASN A 46 -11.76 -16.70 -18.89
CA ASN A 46 -11.81 -17.90 -19.72
C ASN A 46 -12.06 -19.19 -18.89
N SER A 47 -11.52 -19.27 -17.67
CA SER A 47 -11.83 -20.37 -16.76
C SER A 47 -13.27 -20.30 -16.23
N TYR A 48 -13.75 -19.11 -15.84
CA TYR A 48 -15.09 -18.92 -15.28
C TYR A 48 -16.20 -19.34 -16.23
N ARG A 49 -16.02 -19.11 -17.54
CA ARG A 49 -16.93 -19.60 -18.58
C ARG A 49 -17.20 -21.11 -18.48
N ASN A 50 -16.20 -21.90 -18.09
CA ASN A 50 -16.30 -23.35 -17.99
C ASN A 50 -16.74 -23.83 -16.60
N TRP A 51 -16.76 -22.95 -15.60
CA TRP A 51 -17.10 -23.32 -14.22
C TRP A 51 -18.51 -22.92 -13.83
N ILE A 52 -19.01 -21.82 -14.41
CA ILE A 52 -20.28 -21.22 -14.04
C ILE A 52 -21.35 -21.67 -15.05
N HIS A 53 -22.36 -22.37 -14.55
CA HIS A 53 -23.50 -22.82 -15.37
C HIS A 53 -24.85 -22.58 -14.69
N SER A 54 -24.90 -22.58 -13.36
CA SER A 54 -26.10 -22.40 -12.55
C SER A 54 -25.88 -21.36 -11.45
N TYR A 55 -26.96 -20.76 -10.96
CA TYR A 55 -26.93 -19.89 -9.77
C TYR A 55 -26.30 -20.57 -8.55
N ARG A 56 -26.25 -21.92 -8.52
CA ARG A 56 -25.62 -22.71 -7.45
C ARG A 56 -24.10 -22.67 -7.46
N ASP A 57 -23.51 -22.28 -8.58
CA ASP A 57 -22.06 -22.14 -8.72
C ASP A 57 -21.58 -20.76 -8.20
N LEU A 58 -22.52 -19.88 -7.85
CA LEU A 58 -22.28 -18.50 -7.42
C LEU A 58 -22.57 -18.31 -5.92
N PRO A 59 -21.84 -17.41 -5.24
CA PRO A 59 -20.75 -16.60 -5.77
C PRO A 59 -19.44 -17.40 -5.90
N ILE A 60 -18.63 -17.05 -6.91
CA ILE A 60 -17.22 -17.46 -6.96
C ILE A 60 -16.38 -16.29 -6.43
N LEU A 61 -15.60 -16.54 -5.38
CA LEU A 61 -14.71 -15.56 -4.76
C LEU A 61 -13.26 -16.08 -4.81
N ILE A 62 -12.47 -15.65 -5.80
CA ILE A 62 -11.09 -16.13 -5.97
C ILE A 62 -10.10 -15.01 -5.73
N ASN A 63 -9.06 -15.35 -4.98
CA ASN A 63 -7.91 -14.49 -4.70
C ASN A 63 -6.63 -15.21 -5.08
N GLN A 64 -5.65 -14.47 -5.62
CA GLN A 64 -4.30 -14.98 -5.81
C GLN A 64 -3.22 -13.97 -5.41
N TRP A 65 -2.10 -14.50 -4.93
CA TRP A 65 -0.86 -13.76 -4.66
C TRP A 65 0.18 -14.20 -5.69
N ALA A 66 0.64 -13.29 -6.51
CA ALA A 66 1.65 -13.60 -7.53
C ALA A 66 2.34 -12.34 -8.05
N ASN A 67 3.43 -12.52 -8.77
CA ASN A 67 4.14 -11.44 -9.48
C ASN A 67 3.50 -11.16 -10.84
N VAL A 68 3.43 -9.90 -11.23
CA VAL A 68 3.02 -9.48 -12.58
C VAL A 68 4.12 -8.69 -13.26
N VAL A 69 4.14 -8.74 -14.58
CA VAL A 69 5.11 -8.00 -15.41
C VAL A 69 4.37 -7.00 -16.29
N ARG A 70 4.70 -5.72 -16.15
CA ARG A 70 4.28 -4.64 -17.04
C ARG A 70 5.53 -3.91 -17.49
N TRP A 71 5.71 -3.74 -18.80
CA TRP A 71 6.97 -3.22 -19.34
C TRP A 71 7.12 -1.71 -19.12
N GLU A 72 7.43 -1.34 -17.88
CA GLU A 72 7.53 0.04 -17.44
C GLU A 72 8.84 0.70 -17.87
N MET A 73 8.75 1.82 -18.60
CA MET A 73 9.92 2.55 -19.08
C MET A 73 10.59 3.40 -17.99
N ARG A 74 9.84 3.82 -16.96
CA ARG A 74 10.38 4.64 -15.86
C ARG A 74 9.99 4.04 -14.51
N THR A 75 10.92 3.29 -13.93
CA THR A 75 10.70 2.63 -12.66
C THR A 75 11.02 3.55 -11.48
N ARG A 76 10.26 3.38 -10.40
CA ARG A 76 10.51 3.96 -9.08
C ARG A 76 10.25 2.86 -8.06
N LEU A 77 11.28 2.50 -7.30
CA LEU A 77 11.28 1.33 -6.40
C LEU A 77 10.00 1.28 -5.55
N PHE A 78 9.38 0.11 -5.47
CA PHE A 78 8.05 -0.18 -4.92
C PHE A 78 6.86 0.50 -5.62
N LEU A 79 6.95 1.79 -5.95
CA LEU A 79 5.80 2.55 -6.46
C LEU A 79 5.39 2.16 -7.87
N ARG A 80 6.38 1.89 -8.72
CA ARG A 80 6.19 1.52 -10.13
C ARG A 80 7.41 0.74 -10.61
N THR A 81 7.29 -0.57 -10.78
CA THR A 81 8.39 -1.44 -11.22
C THR A 81 7.91 -2.32 -12.37
N THR A 82 8.87 -2.82 -13.17
CA THR A 82 8.55 -3.71 -14.31
C THR A 82 7.94 -5.02 -13.83
N GLU A 83 8.49 -5.58 -12.76
CA GLU A 83 7.92 -6.70 -12.04
C GLU A 83 7.52 -6.24 -10.64
N PHE A 84 6.34 -6.65 -10.18
CA PHE A 84 5.92 -6.40 -8.81
C PHE A 84 5.06 -7.54 -8.27
N LEU A 85 5.17 -7.78 -6.96
CA LEU A 85 4.29 -8.69 -6.24
C LEU A 85 2.97 -7.97 -5.97
N TRP A 86 1.87 -8.68 -6.21
CA TRP A 86 0.56 -8.17 -5.89
C TRP A 86 -0.39 -9.25 -5.42
N GLN A 87 -1.50 -8.78 -4.91
CA GLN A 87 -2.69 -9.55 -4.68
C GLN A 87 -3.73 -9.05 -5.67
N GLU A 88 -4.39 -9.98 -6.36
CA GLU A 88 -5.57 -9.69 -7.16
C GLU A 88 -6.71 -10.65 -6.82
N GLY A 89 -7.90 -10.11 -6.67
CA GLY A 89 -9.13 -10.87 -6.47
C GLY A 89 -10.07 -10.65 -7.64
N HIS A 90 -10.78 -11.70 -8.02
CA HIS A 90 -11.74 -11.72 -9.11
C HIS A 90 -12.95 -12.51 -8.62
N THR A 91 -14.14 -11.92 -8.79
CA THR A 91 -15.36 -12.52 -8.27
C THR A 91 -16.49 -12.48 -9.29
N ALA A 92 -17.40 -13.45 -9.18
CA ALA A 92 -18.61 -13.54 -9.98
C ALA A 92 -19.81 -13.80 -9.05
N HIS A 93 -20.89 -13.04 -9.28
CA HIS A 93 -22.08 -12.97 -8.43
C HIS A 93 -23.34 -13.10 -9.28
N ALA A 94 -24.43 -13.55 -8.66
CA ALA A 94 -25.71 -13.68 -9.32
C ALA A 94 -26.41 -12.31 -9.47
N THR A 95 -26.16 -11.38 -8.54
CA THR A 95 -26.84 -10.08 -8.48
C THR A 95 -25.86 -8.91 -8.47
N SER A 96 -26.37 -7.73 -8.86
CA SER A 96 -25.59 -6.48 -8.83
C SER A 96 -25.29 -6.06 -7.40
N GLU A 97 -26.21 -6.33 -6.48
CA GLU A 97 -26.14 -5.96 -5.07
C GLU A 97 -25.00 -6.72 -4.38
N GLU A 98 -24.90 -8.03 -4.58
CA GLU A 98 -23.80 -8.87 -4.07
C GLU A 98 -22.43 -8.38 -4.57
N ALA A 99 -22.32 -8.09 -5.86
CA ALA A 99 -21.08 -7.57 -6.45
C ALA A 99 -20.72 -6.18 -5.91
N SER A 100 -21.70 -5.30 -5.71
CA SER A 100 -21.47 -3.99 -5.12
C SER A 100 -21.05 -4.09 -3.65
N GLU A 101 -21.65 -5.01 -2.87
CA GLU A 101 -21.29 -5.27 -1.48
C GLU A 101 -19.88 -5.83 -1.34
N GLU A 102 -19.50 -6.77 -2.21
CA GLU A 102 -18.13 -7.29 -2.28
C GLU A 102 -17.13 -6.17 -2.60
N THR A 103 -17.46 -5.31 -3.57
CA THR A 103 -16.60 -4.17 -3.95
C THR A 103 -16.34 -3.26 -2.75
N LYS A 104 -17.39 -2.96 -1.97
CA LYS A 104 -17.31 -2.13 -0.75
C LYS A 104 -16.53 -2.84 0.37
N THR A 105 -16.82 -4.11 0.61
CA THR A 105 -16.16 -4.91 1.64
C THR A 105 -14.65 -4.91 1.44
N ILE A 106 -14.19 -5.10 0.20
CA ILE A 106 -12.75 -5.13 -0.09
C ILE A 106 -12.09 -3.76 0.03
N ILE A 107 -12.72 -2.67 -0.41
CA ILE A 107 -12.09 -1.35 -0.25
C ILE A 107 -11.98 -0.95 1.22
N ASP A 108 -12.96 -1.34 2.04
CA ASP A 108 -12.92 -1.12 3.49
C ASP A 108 -11.86 -2.00 4.17
N LEU A 109 -11.68 -3.25 3.71
CA LEU A 109 -10.59 -4.12 4.16
C LEU A 109 -9.21 -3.51 3.87
N TYR A 110 -9.01 -2.99 2.65
CA TYR A 110 -7.76 -2.30 2.31
C TYR A 110 -7.56 -1.03 3.13
N ALA A 111 -8.61 -0.24 3.34
CA ALA A 111 -8.54 0.95 4.17
C ALA A 111 -8.17 0.63 5.62
N HIS A 112 -8.74 -0.45 6.18
CA HIS A 112 -8.42 -0.94 7.51
C HIS A 112 -6.96 -1.36 7.62
N PHE A 113 -6.45 -2.15 6.66
CA PHE A 113 -5.04 -2.54 6.65
C PHE A 113 -4.10 -1.33 6.60
N VAL A 114 -4.35 -0.40 5.67
CA VAL A 114 -3.48 0.77 5.48
C VAL A 114 -3.52 1.71 6.69
N GLN A 115 -4.68 1.90 7.32
CA GLN A 115 -4.79 2.77 8.50
C GLN A 115 -4.25 2.11 9.77
N ASP A 116 -4.69 0.89 10.06
CA ASP A 116 -4.52 0.29 11.39
C ASP A 116 -3.19 -0.47 11.51
N TYR A 117 -2.68 -1.03 10.40
CA TYR A 117 -1.39 -1.72 10.36
C TYR A 117 -0.28 -0.80 9.89
N MET A 118 -0.48 -0.10 8.76
CA MET A 118 0.55 0.78 8.21
C MET A 118 0.58 2.16 8.86
N GLY A 119 -0.43 2.55 9.63
CA GLY A 119 -0.48 3.87 10.26
C GLY A 119 -0.65 5.01 9.26
N ILE A 120 -1.25 4.77 8.09
CA ILE A 120 -1.40 5.77 7.03
C ILE A 120 -2.89 6.13 6.87
N PRO A 121 -3.30 7.38 7.09
CA PRO A 121 -4.66 7.84 6.86
C PRO A 121 -4.96 7.88 5.36
N VAL A 122 -6.17 7.46 4.97
CA VAL A 122 -6.60 7.44 3.56
C VAL A 122 -7.92 8.18 3.36
N LEU A 123 -8.13 8.68 2.15
CA LEU A 123 -9.43 9.10 1.65
C LEU A 123 -10.03 7.96 0.84
N LYS A 124 -11.30 7.62 1.10
CA LYS A 124 -12.06 6.60 0.37
C LYS A 124 -13.04 7.29 -0.57
N GLY A 125 -13.15 6.80 -1.80
CA GLY A 125 -14.12 7.35 -2.74
C GLY A 125 -14.15 6.65 -4.09
N TYR A 126 -15.01 7.17 -4.96
CA TYR A 126 -15.12 6.77 -6.35
C TYR A 126 -14.03 7.44 -7.19
N LYS A 127 -13.54 6.76 -8.22
CA LYS A 127 -12.84 7.42 -9.33
C LYS A 127 -13.85 8.14 -10.21
N SER A 128 -13.43 9.24 -10.84
CA SER A 128 -14.16 9.87 -11.95
C SER A 128 -14.27 8.89 -13.13
N ASP A 129 -15.19 9.15 -14.06
CA ASP A 129 -15.31 8.32 -15.26
C ASP A 129 -14.01 8.29 -16.09
N SER A 130 -13.20 9.35 -16.04
CA SER A 130 -11.92 9.41 -16.75
C SER A 130 -10.78 8.67 -16.04
N GLU A 131 -10.85 8.50 -14.71
CA GLU A 131 -9.78 7.84 -13.92
C GLU A 131 -10.20 6.44 -13.42
N LYS A 132 -11.43 5.98 -13.67
CA LYS A 132 -11.88 4.63 -13.33
C LYS A 132 -11.26 3.57 -14.24
N PHE A 133 -11.37 2.32 -13.84
CA PHE A 133 -10.86 1.22 -14.63
C PHE A 133 -11.70 1.06 -15.89
N ALA A 134 -11.05 0.93 -17.04
CA ALA A 134 -11.74 0.75 -18.31
C ALA A 134 -12.58 -0.54 -18.27
N GLY A 135 -13.89 -0.40 -18.43
CA GLY A 135 -14.84 -1.51 -18.33
C GLY A 135 -15.44 -1.72 -16.93
N ALA A 136 -15.07 -0.91 -15.94
CA ALA A 136 -15.78 -0.86 -14.66
C ALA A 136 -17.03 0.04 -14.77
N ILE A 137 -18.09 -0.34 -14.05
CA ILE A 137 -19.20 0.56 -13.73
C ILE A 137 -18.68 1.61 -12.76
N ASP A 138 -18.11 1.17 -11.64
CA ASP A 138 -17.48 2.00 -10.63
C ASP A 138 -16.10 1.47 -10.24
N THR A 139 -15.17 2.38 -9.96
CA THR A 139 -13.91 2.06 -9.28
C THR A 139 -13.86 2.77 -7.96
N PHE A 140 -13.72 2.00 -6.89
CA PHE A 140 -13.48 2.48 -5.54
C PHE A 140 -11.98 2.51 -5.31
N ALA A 141 -11.50 3.55 -4.65
CA ALA A 141 -10.08 3.72 -4.37
C ALA A 141 -9.84 4.27 -2.96
N ILE A 142 -8.66 3.95 -2.44
CA ILE A 142 -8.09 4.61 -1.27
C ILE A 142 -6.85 5.41 -1.67
N GLU A 143 -6.84 6.68 -1.30
CA GLU A 143 -5.77 7.63 -1.64
C GLU A 143 -5.09 8.13 -0.37
N ALA A 144 -3.77 7.97 -0.30
CA ALA A 144 -2.93 8.48 0.77
C ALA A 144 -2.14 9.71 0.30
N LEU A 145 -1.79 10.59 1.23
CA LEU A 145 -0.92 11.72 0.97
C LEU A 145 0.49 11.45 1.50
N MET A 146 1.48 11.51 0.62
CA MET A 146 2.89 11.30 0.99
C MET A 146 3.51 12.60 1.51
N GLN A 147 4.63 12.50 2.24
CA GLN A 147 5.30 13.66 2.86
C GLN A 147 5.74 14.74 1.86
N ASP A 148 5.92 14.39 0.57
CA ASP A 148 6.24 15.34 -0.50
C ASP A 148 5.00 16.02 -1.12
N GLY A 149 3.83 15.87 -0.51
CA GLY A 149 2.59 16.52 -0.93
C GLY A 149 1.94 15.91 -2.15
N LYS A 150 2.38 14.72 -2.59
CA LYS A 150 1.76 14.01 -3.72
C LYS A 150 0.87 12.87 -3.25
N ALA A 151 -0.22 12.66 -3.98
CA ALA A 151 -1.17 11.59 -3.74
C ALA A 151 -0.66 10.25 -4.27
N LEU A 152 -0.95 9.18 -3.54
CA LEU A 152 -0.65 7.81 -3.92
C LEU A 152 -1.89 6.94 -3.72
N GLN A 153 -2.34 6.29 -4.80
CA GLN A 153 -3.37 5.28 -4.72
C GLN A 153 -2.80 4.02 -4.06
N VAL A 154 -3.34 3.65 -2.91
CA VAL A 154 -2.86 2.54 -2.07
C VAL A 154 -3.80 1.33 -2.05
N GLY A 155 -4.86 1.35 -2.86
CA GLY A 155 -5.75 0.22 -3.07
C GLY A 155 -6.86 0.55 -4.05
N THR A 156 -7.42 -0.48 -4.68
CA THR A 156 -8.50 -0.35 -5.65
C THR A 156 -9.45 -1.53 -5.59
N SER A 157 -10.74 -1.27 -5.76
CA SER A 157 -11.79 -2.28 -5.86
C SER A 157 -12.78 -1.85 -6.93
N HIS A 158 -13.10 -2.73 -7.86
CA HIS A 158 -13.84 -2.42 -9.07
C HIS A 158 -15.16 -3.18 -9.08
N PHE A 159 -16.26 -2.44 -9.21
CA PHE A 159 -17.52 -3.04 -9.62
C PHE A 159 -17.56 -3.05 -11.15
N LEU A 160 -17.37 -4.23 -11.74
CA LEU A 160 -17.25 -4.42 -13.18
C LEU A 160 -18.61 -4.58 -13.89
N GLY A 161 -19.68 -4.75 -13.12
CA GLY A 161 -21.00 -5.09 -13.66
C GLY A 161 -20.92 -6.38 -14.48
N GLN A 162 -21.55 -6.36 -15.65
CA GLN A 162 -21.58 -7.49 -16.59
C GLN A 162 -20.63 -7.31 -17.78
N ASN A 163 -19.76 -6.29 -17.78
CA ASN A 163 -18.96 -5.96 -18.97
C ASN A 163 -18.00 -7.09 -19.35
N PHE A 164 -17.27 -7.64 -18.39
CA PHE A 164 -16.39 -8.79 -18.61
C PHE A 164 -17.16 -10.08 -18.87
N ALA A 165 -18.25 -10.31 -18.14
CA ALA A 165 -19.11 -11.46 -18.35
C ALA A 165 -19.65 -11.51 -19.79
N ARG A 166 -20.04 -10.38 -20.38
CA ARG A 166 -20.46 -10.29 -21.78
C ARG A 166 -19.30 -10.51 -22.75
N ALA A 167 -18.13 -9.93 -22.48
CA ALA A 167 -16.96 -10.08 -23.34
C ALA A 167 -16.41 -11.51 -23.42
N PHE A 168 -16.54 -12.29 -22.33
CA PHE A 168 -16.07 -13.68 -22.23
C PHE A 168 -17.19 -14.71 -22.27
N ASP A 169 -18.44 -14.27 -22.49
CA ASP A 169 -19.63 -15.13 -22.57
C ASP A 169 -19.84 -16.01 -21.33
N VAL A 170 -19.75 -15.39 -20.14
CA VAL A 170 -19.93 -16.06 -18.85
C VAL A 170 -21.36 -15.86 -18.36
N GLN A 171 -22.18 -16.88 -18.58
CA GLN A 171 -23.60 -16.91 -18.24
C GLN A 171 -23.91 -17.98 -17.20
N PHE A 172 -25.04 -17.84 -16.52
CA PHE A 172 -25.57 -18.83 -15.59
C PHE A 172 -27.09 -18.93 -15.72
N THR A 173 -27.64 -20.09 -15.40
CA THR A 173 -29.09 -20.27 -15.26
C THR A 173 -29.53 -19.81 -13.87
N ASP A 174 -30.41 -18.81 -13.80
CA ASP A 174 -30.95 -18.27 -12.55
C ASP A 174 -31.94 -19.23 -11.87
N LYS A 175 -32.49 -18.84 -10.71
CA LYS A 175 -33.47 -19.65 -9.96
C LYS A 175 -34.80 -19.85 -10.71
N SER A 176 -35.10 -18.99 -11.68
CA SER A 176 -36.30 -19.02 -12.51
C SER A 176 -36.11 -19.86 -13.79
N GLY A 177 -34.88 -20.30 -14.07
CA GLY A 177 -34.53 -21.03 -15.29
C GLY A 177 -34.11 -20.13 -16.46
N ASN A 178 -33.94 -18.82 -16.25
CA ASN A 178 -33.51 -17.88 -17.27
C ASN A 178 -31.98 -17.83 -17.35
N LEU A 179 -31.45 -17.60 -18.54
CA LEU A 179 -30.02 -17.45 -18.78
C LEU A 179 -29.60 -15.98 -18.60
N GLU A 180 -28.70 -15.73 -17.65
CA GLU A 180 -28.26 -14.40 -17.26
C GLU A 180 -26.73 -14.27 -17.26
N TYR A 181 -26.20 -13.05 -17.41
CA TYR A 181 -24.76 -12.80 -17.26
C TYR A 181 -24.41 -12.54 -15.80
N VAL A 182 -23.27 -13.06 -15.34
CA VAL A 182 -22.79 -12.80 -13.97
C VAL A 182 -22.43 -11.33 -13.76
N TYR A 183 -22.65 -10.84 -12.55
CA TYR A 183 -22.09 -9.58 -12.07
C TYR A 183 -20.71 -9.83 -11.50
N SER A 184 -19.79 -8.88 -11.65
CA SER A 184 -18.39 -9.16 -11.36
C SER A 184 -17.67 -8.04 -10.64
N THR A 185 -16.64 -8.42 -9.88
CA THR A 185 -15.72 -7.49 -9.25
C THR A 185 -14.28 -7.92 -9.49
N SER A 186 -13.37 -6.95 -9.47
CA SER A 186 -11.95 -7.21 -9.32
C SER A 186 -11.32 -6.21 -8.38
N TRP A 187 -10.26 -6.59 -7.69
CA TRP A 187 -9.64 -5.75 -6.67
C TRP A 187 -8.18 -6.11 -6.48
N GLY A 188 -7.36 -5.15 -6.06
CA GLY A 188 -5.93 -5.40 -5.90
C GLY A 188 -5.16 -4.36 -5.11
N VAL A 189 -4.08 -4.86 -4.49
CA VAL A 189 -3.01 -4.10 -3.86
C VAL A 189 -1.67 -4.72 -4.22
N SER A 190 -0.60 -3.92 -4.22
CA SER A 190 0.75 -4.39 -4.56
C SER A 190 1.79 -3.96 -3.53
N THR A 191 3.03 -4.37 -3.75
CA THR A 191 4.20 -3.88 -3.00
C THR A 191 4.41 -2.37 -3.06
N ARG A 192 3.63 -1.63 -3.85
CA ARG A 192 3.46 -0.18 -3.73
C ARG A 192 3.17 0.26 -2.29
N LEU A 193 2.47 -0.56 -1.51
CA LEU A 193 2.23 -0.31 -0.08
C LEU A 193 3.54 -0.19 0.71
N MET A 194 4.60 -0.93 0.36
CA MET A 194 5.91 -0.76 1.01
C MET A 194 6.50 0.62 0.73
N GLY A 195 6.36 1.11 -0.52
CA GLY A 195 6.77 2.47 -0.87
C GLY A 195 5.97 3.53 -0.12
N ALA A 196 4.65 3.33 0.01
CA ALA A 196 3.78 4.19 0.81
C ALA A 196 4.23 4.27 2.28
N LEU A 197 4.54 3.12 2.89
CA LEU A 197 5.02 3.04 4.27
C LEU A 197 6.30 3.86 4.48
N VAL A 198 7.28 3.70 3.58
CA VAL A 198 8.55 4.42 3.65
C VAL A 198 8.35 5.93 3.50
N MET A 199 7.55 6.35 2.52
CA MET A 199 7.35 7.78 2.21
C MET A 199 6.40 8.49 3.18
N ALA A 200 5.53 7.76 3.87
CA ALA A 200 4.63 8.35 4.87
C ALA A 200 5.36 8.64 6.19
N HIS A 201 6.29 7.76 6.60
CA HIS A 201 6.82 7.78 7.96
C HIS A 201 8.32 8.03 8.08
N GLY A 202 9.09 7.76 7.02
CA GLY A 202 10.54 7.94 7.03
C GLY A 202 10.96 9.36 7.45
N ASP A 203 12.14 9.48 8.03
CA ASP A 203 12.76 10.74 8.41
C ASP A 203 14.26 10.76 8.07
N ASN A 204 14.96 11.82 8.46
CA ASN A 204 16.39 12.00 8.19
C ASN A 204 17.28 10.93 8.84
N ASN A 205 16.78 10.19 9.83
CA ASN A 205 17.50 9.11 10.50
C ASN A 205 17.20 7.73 9.88
N GLY A 206 16.26 7.64 8.92
CA GLY A 206 15.95 6.40 8.20
C GLY A 206 14.48 6.00 8.27
N LEU A 207 14.23 4.69 8.32
CA LEU A 207 12.87 4.15 8.43
C LEU A 207 12.25 4.48 9.79
N VAL A 208 10.93 4.63 9.81
CA VAL A 208 10.10 4.64 11.02
C VAL A 208 8.99 3.63 10.78
N LEU A 209 9.06 2.47 11.43
CA LEU A 209 8.12 1.38 11.17
C LEU A 209 7.04 1.34 12.25
N PRO A 210 5.76 1.22 11.86
CA PRO A 210 4.69 0.89 12.79
C PRO A 210 4.96 -0.46 13.47
N PRO A 211 4.79 -0.57 14.80
CA PRO A 211 4.98 -1.82 15.53
C PRO A 211 4.25 -3.03 14.96
N ASN A 212 3.09 -2.85 14.33
CA ASN A 212 2.31 -3.93 13.71
C ASN A 212 3.02 -4.56 12.50
N LEU A 213 3.93 -3.84 11.83
CA LEU A 213 4.64 -4.30 10.63
C LEU A 213 6.15 -4.45 10.81
N ALA A 214 6.72 -3.88 11.88
CA ALA A 214 8.16 -3.90 12.11
C ALA A 214 8.69 -5.35 12.25
N PRO A 215 9.61 -5.84 11.41
CA PRO A 215 10.13 -7.21 11.54
C PRO A 215 10.85 -7.46 12.87
N ILE A 216 11.45 -6.41 13.42
CA ILE A 216 12.00 -6.35 14.77
C ILE A 216 11.28 -5.20 15.46
N GLN A 217 10.59 -5.48 16.57
CA GLN A 217 9.93 -4.46 17.39
C GLN A 217 10.88 -3.90 18.46
N VAL A 218 11.73 -4.78 19.02
CA VAL A 218 12.66 -4.43 20.11
C VAL A 218 14.07 -4.89 19.79
N ALA A 219 15.05 -3.98 19.83
CA ALA A 219 16.47 -4.30 19.74
C ALA A 219 17.16 -4.13 21.09
N ILE A 220 17.73 -5.20 21.65
CA ILE A 220 18.49 -5.18 22.90
C ILE A 220 19.98 -5.10 22.61
N ILE A 221 20.65 -4.08 23.15
CA ILE A 221 22.05 -3.77 22.86
C ILE A 221 22.85 -3.68 24.16
N PRO A 222 23.85 -4.55 24.36
CA PRO A 222 24.68 -4.53 25.54
C PRO A 222 25.72 -3.38 25.46
N ILE A 223 25.94 -2.69 26.58
CA ILE A 223 26.99 -1.68 26.75
C ILE A 223 28.05 -2.24 27.72
N TYR A 224 29.21 -2.62 27.18
CA TYR A 224 30.22 -3.37 27.93
C TYR A 224 31.64 -2.91 27.62
N LYS A 225 32.57 -3.28 28.50
CA LYS A 225 34.02 -3.17 28.38
C LYS A 225 34.62 -4.55 28.67
N GLY A 226 35.08 -5.24 27.62
CA GLY A 226 35.66 -6.57 27.72
C GLY A 226 34.63 -7.71 27.86
N ASN A 227 35.10 -8.94 27.67
CA ASN A 227 34.24 -10.12 27.49
C ASN A 227 33.53 -10.57 28.76
N THR A 228 34.15 -10.40 29.94
CA THR A 228 33.53 -10.76 31.22
C THR A 228 32.26 -9.95 31.49
N GLN A 229 32.32 -8.65 31.23
CA GLN A 229 31.17 -7.75 31.39
C GLN A 229 30.06 -8.10 30.38
N LEU A 230 30.44 -8.38 29.13
CA LEU A 230 29.50 -8.82 28.09
C LEU A 230 28.77 -10.10 28.49
N SER A 231 29.46 -11.08 29.05
CA SER A 231 28.84 -12.34 29.49
C SER A 231 27.75 -12.08 30.53
N SER A 232 28.05 -11.30 31.58
CA SER A 232 27.08 -10.97 32.64
C SER A 232 25.89 -10.17 32.11
N ILE A 233 26.12 -9.22 31.20
CA ILE A 233 25.04 -8.46 30.57
C ILE A 233 24.18 -9.36 29.68
N SER A 234 24.81 -10.29 28.95
CA SER A 234 24.11 -11.21 28.06
C SER A 234 23.12 -12.09 28.82
N ASP A 235 23.48 -12.56 30.02
CA ASP A 235 22.56 -13.36 30.83
C ASP A 235 21.28 -12.59 31.18
N THR A 236 21.42 -11.30 31.52
CA THR A 236 20.28 -10.42 31.82
C THR A 236 19.48 -10.09 30.56
N ALA A 237 20.17 -9.74 29.47
CA ALA A 237 19.56 -9.42 28.18
C ALA A 237 18.77 -10.60 27.58
N LEU A 238 19.29 -11.82 27.69
CA LEU A 238 18.64 -13.03 27.20
C LEU A 238 17.41 -13.42 28.02
N LYS A 239 17.43 -13.19 29.34
CA LYS A 239 16.23 -13.35 30.19
C LYS A 239 15.14 -12.37 29.79
N LEU A 240 15.48 -11.09 29.67
CA LEU A 240 14.54 -10.05 29.24
C LEU A 240 14.02 -10.31 27.82
N LYS A 241 14.88 -10.75 26.90
CA LYS A 241 14.47 -11.18 25.56
C LYS A 241 13.39 -12.27 25.64
N SER A 242 13.61 -13.30 26.45
CA SER A 242 12.65 -14.40 26.60
C SER A 242 11.31 -13.92 27.18
N GLU A 243 11.32 -12.99 28.13
CA GLU A 243 10.11 -12.40 28.70
C GLU A 243 9.32 -11.57 27.68
N LEU A 244 10.02 -10.76 26.89
CA LEU A 244 9.41 -9.98 25.82
C LEU A 244 8.85 -10.88 24.70
N GLU A 245 9.57 -11.93 24.31
CA GLU A 245 9.08 -12.91 23.32
C GLU A 245 7.85 -13.67 23.83
N LYS A 246 7.80 -14.01 25.13
CA LYS A 246 6.58 -14.58 25.76
C LYS A 246 5.39 -13.61 25.77
N ALA A 247 5.67 -12.31 25.67
CA ALA A 247 4.66 -11.26 25.52
C ALA A 247 4.31 -10.97 24.04
N ASP A 248 4.67 -11.88 23.12
CA ASP A 248 4.42 -11.81 21.67
C ASP A 248 5.13 -10.64 20.97
N LEU A 249 6.31 -10.25 21.48
CA LEU A 249 7.15 -9.23 20.87
C LEU A 249 8.28 -9.84 20.03
N ARG A 250 8.54 -9.24 18.86
CA ARG A 250 9.65 -9.62 17.98
C ARG A 250 10.94 -8.95 18.42
N VAL A 251 11.80 -9.69 19.11
CA VAL A 251 12.99 -9.13 19.78
C VAL A 251 14.30 -9.61 19.17
N LYS A 252 15.23 -8.68 18.95
CA LYS A 252 16.60 -8.96 18.53
C LYS A 252 17.59 -8.59 19.63
N TYR A 253 18.37 -9.54 20.12
CA TYR A 253 19.57 -9.26 20.90
C TYR A 253 20.79 -9.15 19.99
N ASP A 254 21.56 -8.08 20.13
CA ASP A 254 22.75 -7.80 19.31
C ASP A 254 24.05 -7.89 20.10
N ALA A 255 24.57 -9.11 20.19
CA ALA A 255 25.83 -9.42 20.86
C ALA A 255 27.08 -9.21 19.98
N ARG A 256 26.97 -8.68 18.74
CA ARG A 256 28.14 -8.55 17.84
C ARG A 256 29.24 -7.73 18.49
N ASP A 257 30.43 -8.27 18.63
CA ASP A 257 31.60 -7.57 19.18
C ASP A 257 32.38 -6.79 18.11
N THR A 258 32.04 -6.98 16.84
CA THR A 258 32.63 -6.28 15.68
C THR A 258 32.27 -4.78 15.62
N HIS A 259 31.28 -4.32 16.39
CA HIS A 259 30.80 -2.94 16.35
C HIS A 259 30.59 -2.35 17.75
N LYS A 260 30.93 -1.07 17.90
CA LYS A 260 30.65 -0.31 19.12
C LYS A 260 29.13 -0.11 19.32
N PRO A 261 28.64 0.03 20.57
CA PRO A 261 27.22 0.25 20.84
C PRO A 261 26.59 1.40 20.04
N GLY A 262 27.28 2.54 19.91
CA GLY A 262 26.78 3.68 19.14
C GLY A 262 26.56 3.40 17.66
N PHE A 263 27.34 2.50 17.04
CA PHE A 263 27.08 2.06 15.66
C PHE A 263 25.80 1.24 15.58
N LYS A 264 25.62 0.29 16.52
CA LYS A 264 24.41 -0.53 16.59
C LYS A 264 23.17 0.34 16.81
N PHE A 265 23.28 1.37 17.65
CA PHE A 265 22.20 2.34 17.89
C PHE A 265 21.73 2.96 16.58
N ALA A 266 22.65 3.55 15.82
CA ALA A 266 22.34 4.14 14.52
C ALA A 266 21.82 3.12 13.51
N GLU A 267 22.32 1.89 13.51
CA GLU A 267 21.84 0.83 12.62
C GLU A 267 20.37 0.46 12.88
N TYR A 268 19.98 0.28 14.14
CA TYR A 268 18.59 -0.05 14.48
C TYR A 268 17.65 1.15 14.32
N GLU A 269 18.15 2.38 14.53
CA GLU A 269 17.42 3.60 14.21
C GLU A 269 17.20 3.72 12.69
N LEU A 270 18.22 3.49 11.87
CA LEU A 270 18.13 3.49 10.40
C LEU A 270 17.13 2.44 9.87
N LYS A 271 17.14 1.25 10.48
CA LYS A 271 16.21 0.15 10.16
C LYS A 271 14.78 0.40 10.66
N GLY A 272 14.56 1.45 11.47
CA GLY A 272 13.25 1.83 11.98
C GLY A 272 12.69 0.89 13.03
N VAL A 273 13.55 0.24 13.83
CA VAL A 273 13.08 -0.60 14.95
C VAL A 273 12.38 0.29 15.97
N PRO A 274 11.10 0.03 16.32
CA PRO A 274 10.30 0.90 17.18
C PRO A 274 10.94 1.23 18.53
N VAL A 275 11.51 0.23 19.20
CA VAL A 275 12.13 0.39 20.52
C VAL A 275 13.51 -0.24 20.57
N ARG A 276 14.45 0.49 21.19
CA ARG A 276 15.77 -0.01 21.53
C ARG A 276 15.95 -0.05 23.04
N LEU A 277 16.43 -1.17 23.55
CA LEU A 277 16.82 -1.36 24.93
C LEU A 277 18.34 -1.36 25.03
N ALA A 278 18.91 -0.51 25.88
CA ALA A 278 20.33 -0.53 26.17
C ALA A 278 20.59 -0.96 27.63
N ILE A 279 21.48 -1.94 27.80
CA ILE A 279 21.79 -2.54 29.10
C ILE A 279 23.30 -2.52 29.30
N GLY A 280 23.79 -1.77 30.27
CA GLY A 280 25.17 -1.83 30.76
C GLY A 280 25.25 -2.35 32.19
N SER A 281 26.48 -2.46 32.74
CA SER A 281 26.64 -2.94 34.12
C SER A 281 26.01 -2.03 35.17
N ARG A 282 26.04 -0.70 34.96
CA ARG A 282 25.37 0.24 35.86
C ARG A 282 23.86 0.04 35.88
N ASP A 283 23.29 -0.33 34.75
CA ASP A 283 21.85 -0.60 34.64
C ASP A 283 21.50 -1.88 35.41
N ILE A 284 22.34 -2.92 35.31
CA ILE A 284 22.17 -4.16 36.06
C ILE A 284 22.29 -3.92 37.57
N GLU A 285 23.30 -3.16 38.01
CA GLU A 285 23.49 -2.80 39.43
C GLU A 285 22.27 -2.03 39.99
N ASN A 286 21.64 -1.17 39.17
CA ASN A 286 20.49 -0.38 39.56
C ASN A 286 19.13 -1.07 39.31
N GLY A 287 19.14 -2.27 38.70
CA GLY A 287 17.94 -3.00 38.27
C GLY A 287 17.11 -2.24 37.24
N THR A 288 17.75 -1.57 36.28
CA THR A 288 17.12 -0.72 35.26
C THR A 288 17.53 -1.10 33.83
N VAL A 289 16.90 -0.46 32.85
CA VAL A 289 17.23 -0.50 31.42
C VAL A 289 16.92 0.85 30.78
N GLU A 290 17.76 1.31 29.85
CA GLU A 290 17.43 2.48 29.01
C GLU A 290 16.51 2.03 27.88
N VAL A 291 15.34 2.66 27.77
CA VAL A 291 14.38 2.49 26.69
C VAL A 291 14.46 3.71 25.78
N ALA A 292 14.69 3.50 24.49
CA ALA A 292 14.70 4.55 23.48
C ALA A 292 13.63 4.29 22.43
N ARG A 293 12.83 5.32 22.11
CA ARG A 293 11.78 5.28 21.10
C ARG A 293 12.27 5.80 19.76
N ARG A 294 11.91 5.13 18.67
CA ARG A 294 12.31 5.54 17.32
C ARG A 294 11.48 6.69 16.74
N ASP A 295 10.18 6.74 17.04
CA ASP A 295 9.24 7.69 16.46
C ASP A 295 9.43 9.13 16.97
N THR A 296 9.87 9.27 18.23
CA THR A 296 10.06 10.56 18.91
C THR A 296 11.51 10.84 19.31
N MET A 297 12.41 9.85 19.19
CA MET A 297 13.80 9.91 19.64
C MET A 297 13.97 10.18 21.15
N THR A 298 12.93 9.95 21.95
CA THR A 298 12.99 10.08 23.41
C THR A 298 13.67 8.88 24.06
N LYS A 299 14.18 9.10 25.27
CA LYS A 299 14.79 8.07 26.11
C LYS A 299 14.27 8.17 27.52
N GLU A 300 14.16 7.03 28.18
CA GLU A 300 13.78 6.92 29.58
C GLU A 300 14.49 5.73 30.23
N ILE A 301 14.52 5.72 31.57
CA ILE A 301 15.07 4.62 32.36
C ILE A 301 13.90 3.91 33.05
N VAL A 302 13.77 2.61 32.80
CA VAL A 302 12.69 1.77 33.34
C VAL A 302 13.28 0.69 34.24
N LYS A 303 12.55 0.31 35.29
CA LYS A 303 12.93 -0.82 36.15
C LYS A 303 12.78 -2.12 35.39
N ILE A 304 13.77 -3.01 35.53
CA ILE A 304 13.89 -4.20 34.67
C ILE A 304 12.64 -5.09 34.76
N ASP A 305 12.09 -5.27 35.96
CA ASP A 305 10.88 -6.04 36.27
C ASP A 305 9.59 -5.46 35.66
N LYS A 306 9.58 -4.17 35.32
CA LYS A 306 8.44 -3.49 34.67
C LYS A 306 8.59 -3.37 33.16
N THR A 307 9.77 -3.68 32.61
CA THR A 307 10.10 -3.44 31.21
C THR A 307 9.12 -4.12 30.26
N THR A 308 8.80 -5.40 30.47
CA THR A 308 7.94 -6.15 29.54
C THR A 308 6.55 -5.54 29.41
N GLY A 309 5.92 -5.14 30.52
CA GLY A 309 4.63 -4.45 30.50
C GLY A 309 4.73 -3.09 29.82
N HIS A 310 5.72 -2.30 30.17
CA HIS A 310 5.96 -0.98 29.58
C HIS A 310 6.16 -1.03 28.06
N ILE A 311 6.94 -1.99 27.56
CA ILE A 311 7.20 -2.12 26.13
C ILE A 311 5.95 -2.54 25.36
N LYS A 312 5.09 -3.38 25.95
CA LYS A 312 3.80 -3.76 25.36
C LYS A 312 2.89 -2.54 25.19
N ASP A 313 2.83 -1.69 26.21
CA ASP A 313 2.06 -0.44 26.15
C ASP A 313 2.64 0.53 25.11
N LEU A 314 3.97 0.64 25.07
CA LEU A 314 4.68 1.45 24.06
C LEU A 314 4.42 0.99 22.63
N MET A 315 4.25 -0.31 22.35
CA MET A 315 3.89 -0.75 20.98
C MET A 315 2.57 -0.13 20.52
N THR A 316 1.58 -0.08 21.41
CA THR A 316 0.27 0.51 21.11
C THR A 316 0.39 2.03 20.97
N GLU A 317 1.14 2.66 21.87
CA GLU A 317 1.34 4.11 21.85
C GLU A 317 2.09 4.58 20.59
N ILE A 318 3.17 3.90 20.22
CA ILE A 318 3.96 4.21 19.02
C ILE A 318 3.11 4.04 17.76
N GLN A 319 2.33 2.94 17.66
CA GLN A 319 1.42 2.73 16.53
C GLN A 319 0.43 3.89 16.37
N LYS A 320 -0.18 4.33 17.48
CA LYS A 320 -1.12 5.45 17.50
C LYS A 320 -0.44 6.78 17.17
N ASN A 321 0.74 7.01 17.71
CA ASN A 321 1.50 8.25 17.47
C ASN A 321 1.90 8.39 15.99
N ILE A 322 2.36 7.30 15.37
CA ILE A 322 2.68 7.26 13.94
C ILE A 322 1.44 7.61 13.09
N PHE A 323 0.30 6.97 13.37
CA PHE A 323 -0.96 7.26 12.67
C PHE A 323 -1.39 8.73 12.86
N ASN A 324 -1.40 9.22 14.09
CA ASN A 324 -1.83 10.59 14.40
C ASN A 324 -0.94 11.63 13.70
N LYS A 325 0.38 11.45 13.72
CA LYS A 325 1.32 12.34 13.02
C LYS A 325 1.04 12.38 11.51
N SER A 326 0.75 11.23 10.92
CA SER A 326 0.41 11.14 9.49
C SER A 326 -0.97 11.76 9.19
N LEU A 327 -1.95 11.58 10.08
CA LEU A 327 -3.28 12.19 10.00
C LEU A 327 -3.22 13.72 10.10
N GLU A 328 -2.48 14.25 11.07
CA GLU A 328 -2.23 15.68 11.21
C GLU A 328 -1.56 16.25 9.97
N PHE A 329 -0.54 15.57 9.43
CA PHE A 329 0.09 15.97 8.18
C PHE A 329 -0.91 16.02 7.02
N ARG A 330 -1.71 14.96 6.83
CA ARG A 330 -2.73 14.92 5.77
C ARG A 330 -3.74 16.06 5.92
N ASN A 331 -4.28 16.26 7.12
CA ASN A 331 -5.29 17.29 7.39
C ASN A 331 -4.72 18.70 7.17
N LYS A 332 -3.49 18.96 7.62
CA LYS A 332 -2.80 20.25 7.39
C LYS A 332 -2.52 20.51 5.91
N ASN A 333 -2.34 19.46 5.12
CA ASN A 333 -2.07 19.53 3.68
C ASN A 333 -3.29 19.14 2.84
N THR A 334 -4.49 19.36 3.38
CA THR A 334 -5.76 19.25 2.67
C THR A 334 -6.41 20.63 2.67
N TYR A 335 -6.70 21.17 1.49
CA TYR A 335 -7.13 22.55 1.31
C TYR A 335 -8.46 22.61 0.57
N GLU A 336 -9.41 23.38 1.07
CA GLU A 336 -10.60 23.75 0.30
C GLU A 336 -10.32 25.00 -0.52
N VAL A 337 -10.72 24.97 -1.79
CA VAL A 337 -10.58 26.11 -2.70
C VAL A 337 -11.89 26.35 -3.45
N ASN A 338 -12.16 27.61 -3.81
CA ASN A 338 -13.43 28.01 -4.42
C ASN A 338 -13.25 28.67 -5.79
N THR A 339 -12.02 29.00 -6.18
CA THR A 339 -11.72 29.64 -7.47
C THR A 339 -10.59 28.94 -8.21
N TRP A 340 -10.54 29.14 -9.53
CA TRP A 340 -9.44 28.62 -10.36
C TRP A 340 -8.07 29.15 -9.95
N ASP A 341 -7.99 30.42 -9.55
CA ASP A 341 -6.73 31.05 -9.16
C ASP A 341 -6.19 30.46 -7.85
N GLU A 342 -7.05 30.26 -6.85
CA GLU A 342 -6.70 29.56 -5.61
C GLU A 342 -6.26 28.12 -5.89
N PHE A 343 -6.95 27.41 -6.79
CA PHE A 343 -6.59 26.05 -7.16
C PHE A 343 -5.19 25.97 -7.77
N ARG A 344 -4.89 26.85 -8.74
CA ARG A 344 -3.57 26.90 -9.39
C ARG A 344 -2.47 27.27 -8.40
N ASP A 345 -2.69 28.29 -7.57
CA ASP A 345 -1.73 28.69 -6.54
C ASP A 345 -1.44 27.53 -5.58
N SER A 346 -2.49 26.86 -5.09
CA SER A 346 -2.34 25.75 -4.15
C SER A 346 -1.61 24.55 -4.75
N ILE A 347 -1.89 24.17 -6.01
CA ILE A 347 -1.17 23.07 -6.69
C ILE A 347 0.32 23.37 -6.87
N GLU A 348 0.67 24.61 -7.23
CA GLU A 348 2.06 24.97 -7.52
C GLU A 348 2.90 25.25 -6.28
N THR A 349 2.32 25.90 -5.26
CA THR A 349 3.08 26.38 -4.10
C THR A 349 3.03 25.44 -2.90
N ARG A 350 1.95 24.66 -2.75
CA ARG A 350 1.71 23.82 -1.56
C ARG A 350 1.68 22.33 -1.84
N GLY A 351 1.12 21.93 -2.99
CA GLY A 351 0.76 20.53 -3.23
C GLY A 351 -0.36 20.08 -2.29
N GLY A 352 -0.40 18.80 -1.95
CA GLY A 352 -1.40 18.25 -1.04
C GLY A 352 -2.68 17.80 -1.73
N PHE A 353 -3.69 17.53 -0.92
CA PHE A 353 -5.06 17.32 -1.39
C PHE A 353 -5.79 18.65 -1.50
N ILE A 354 -6.56 18.81 -2.57
CA ILE A 354 -7.37 20.01 -2.82
C ILE A 354 -8.81 19.60 -3.04
N LEU A 355 -9.70 20.07 -2.17
CA LEU A 355 -11.14 19.90 -2.25
C LEU A 355 -11.73 21.06 -3.05
N ALA A 356 -12.19 20.76 -4.27
CA ALA A 356 -12.76 21.75 -5.17
C ALA A 356 -14.03 21.24 -5.84
N HIS A 357 -14.94 22.16 -6.12
CA HIS A 357 -16.12 21.85 -6.93
C HIS A 357 -15.75 21.53 -8.37
N TRP A 358 -16.39 20.49 -8.90
CA TRP A 358 -16.25 20.03 -10.29
C TRP A 358 -17.63 19.76 -10.89
N ASP A 359 -17.80 20.07 -12.18
CA ASP A 359 -19.10 19.97 -12.87
C ASP A 359 -19.45 18.55 -13.36
N GLY A 360 -18.61 17.57 -13.10
CA GLY A 360 -18.84 16.18 -13.49
C GLY A 360 -18.46 15.86 -14.94
N THR A 361 -17.81 16.77 -15.67
CA THR A 361 -17.51 16.58 -17.09
C THR A 361 -16.05 16.19 -17.34
N ALA A 362 -15.84 15.19 -18.21
CA ALA A 362 -14.51 14.74 -18.61
C ALA A 362 -13.69 15.86 -19.29
N GLU A 363 -14.35 16.78 -20.01
CA GLU A 363 -13.70 17.91 -20.68
C GLU A 363 -13.00 18.85 -19.68
N THR A 364 -13.66 19.20 -18.57
CA THR A 364 -13.06 20.06 -17.55
C THR A 364 -11.97 19.33 -16.77
N GLU A 365 -12.16 18.04 -16.47
CA GLU A 365 -11.15 17.21 -15.82
C GLU A 365 -9.87 17.14 -16.66
N GLU A 366 -9.99 16.91 -17.96
CA GLU A 366 -8.86 16.87 -18.89
C GLU A 366 -8.14 18.23 -18.98
N LYS A 367 -8.88 19.33 -19.06
CA LYS A 367 -8.30 20.68 -19.10
C LYS A 367 -7.52 21.00 -17.82
N ILE A 368 -8.10 20.73 -16.65
CA ILE A 368 -7.43 20.91 -15.35
C ILE A 368 -6.14 20.08 -15.31
N LYS A 369 -6.19 18.82 -15.74
CA LYS A 369 -5.04 17.92 -15.78
C LYS A 369 -3.95 18.41 -16.72
N ASN A 370 -4.31 18.90 -17.91
CA ASN A 370 -3.34 19.41 -18.87
C ASN A 370 -2.61 20.65 -18.37
N GLU A 371 -3.34 21.58 -17.76
CA GLU A 371 -2.82 22.86 -17.25
C GLU A 371 -2.01 22.70 -15.95
N THR A 372 -2.37 21.79 -15.05
CA THR A 372 -1.80 21.74 -13.69
C THR A 372 -1.07 20.44 -13.34
N LYS A 373 -1.25 19.39 -14.16
CA LYS A 373 -0.86 17.99 -13.88
C LYS A 373 -1.56 17.36 -12.68
N ALA A 374 -2.54 18.01 -12.08
CA ALA A 374 -3.39 17.43 -11.05
C ALA A 374 -4.53 16.62 -11.71
N SER A 375 -4.87 15.47 -11.14
CA SER A 375 -6.07 14.71 -11.52
C SER A 375 -7.00 14.55 -10.33
N ILE A 376 -8.26 14.18 -10.60
CA ILE A 376 -9.19 13.78 -9.55
C ILE A 376 -8.67 12.47 -8.95
N ARG A 377 -8.38 12.50 -7.66
CA ARG A 377 -7.91 11.34 -6.90
C ARG A 377 -9.08 10.48 -6.48
N VAL A 378 -10.07 11.10 -5.83
CA VAL A 378 -11.32 10.45 -5.43
C VAL A 378 -12.44 11.48 -5.35
N ILE A 379 -13.65 10.99 -5.60
CA ILE A 379 -14.93 11.60 -5.24
C ILE A 379 -15.33 10.94 -3.90
N PRO A 380 -15.21 11.64 -2.76
CA PRO A 380 -15.35 10.99 -1.45
C PRO A 380 -16.72 10.34 -1.23
N PHE A 381 -16.75 9.23 -0.49
CA PHE A 381 -18.02 8.55 -0.12
C PHE A 381 -18.86 9.37 0.85
N ASP A 382 -18.21 9.97 1.85
CA ASP A 382 -18.85 10.56 3.03
C ASP A 382 -19.13 12.07 2.88
N GLU A 383 -19.01 12.63 1.68
CA GLU A 383 -19.24 14.06 1.48
C GLU A 383 -20.74 14.36 1.37
N THR A 384 -21.26 15.09 2.35
CA THR A 384 -22.62 15.62 2.31
C THR A 384 -22.67 16.69 1.23
N GLY A 385 -23.22 16.34 0.06
CA GLY A 385 -23.21 17.18 -1.15
C GLY A 385 -23.35 18.67 -0.88
N GLU A 386 -22.23 19.38 -1.02
CA GLU A 386 -22.17 20.84 -0.99
C GLU A 386 -22.44 21.31 -2.42
N GLU A 387 -23.55 22.02 -2.65
CA GLU A 387 -23.77 22.63 -3.95
C GLU A 387 -22.85 23.84 -4.12
N GLY A 388 -22.23 23.94 -5.30
CA GLY A 388 -21.32 25.01 -5.62
C GLY A 388 -21.16 25.20 -7.11
N LYS A 389 -20.07 25.85 -7.51
CA LYS A 389 -19.74 26.08 -8.92
C LYS A 389 -18.39 25.46 -9.21
N CYS A 390 -18.30 24.74 -10.33
CA CYS A 390 -17.05 24.19 -10.82
C CYS A 390 -16.00 25.29 -10.89
N ILE A 391 -14.85 25.06 -10.24
CA ILE A 391 -13.78 26.06 -10.13
C ILE A 391 -13.24 26.48 -11.51
N TYR A 392 -13.39 25.63 -12.53
CA TYR A 392 -12.88 25.87 -13.88
C TYR A 392 -13.96 26.43 -14.82
N SER A 393 -15.12 25.77 -14.94
CA SER A 393 -16.16 26.15 -15.92
C SER A 393 -17.21 27.13 -15.38
N GLY A 394 -17.28 27.30 -14.06
CA GLY A 394 -18.36 28.08 -13.40
C GLY A 394 -19.74 27.42 -13.43
N LYS A 395 -19.89 26.24 -14.07
CA LYS A 395 -21.13 25.48 -14.13
C LYS A 395 -21.50 24.91 -12.75
N PRO A 396 -22.78 24.58 -12.49
CA PRO A 396 -23.19 23.97 -11.23
C PRO A 396 -22.42 22.69 -10.90
N SER A 397 -22.08 22.52 -9.63
CA SER A 397 -21.41 21.36 -9.07
C SER A 397 -22.20 20.87 -7.86
N LYS A 398 -22.36 19.56 -7.71
CA LYS A 398 -23.17 18.96 -6.64
C LYS A 398 -22.39 18.67 -5.35
N ARG A 399 -21.06 18.67 -5.44
CA ARG A 399 -20.14 18.26 -4.38
C ARG A 399 -18.71 18.68 -4.71
N ARG A 400 -17.80 18.58 -3.75
CA ARG A 400 -16.38 18.72 -4.02
C ARG A 400 -15.81 17.37 -4.44
N VAL A 401 -14.65 17.44 -5.07
CA VAL A 401 -13.84 16.27 -5.38
C VAL A 401 -12.40 16.57 -4.97
N VAL A 402 -11.63 15.52 -4.73
CA VAL A 402 -10.26 15.65 -4.25
C VAL A 402 -9.32 15.62 -5.44
N PHE A 403 -8.64 16.73 -5.69
CA PHE A 403 -7.55 16.82 -6.66
C PHE A 403 -6.19 16.71 -5.97
N ALA A 404 -5.20 16.19 -6.69
CA ALA A 404 -3.79 16.30 -6.33
C ALA A 404 -2.88 15.99 -7.52
N ARG A 405 -1.62 16.40 -7.43
CA ARG A 405 -0.54 15.77 -8.20
C ARG A 405 -0.27 14.38 -7.62
N ALA A 406 -0.09 13.39 -8.48
CA ALA A 406 0.09 12.01 -8.08
C ALA A 406 1.39 11.39 -8.64
N TYR A 407 1.73 10.23 -8.10
CA TYR A 407 2.91 9.43 -8.46
C TYR A 407 2.75 8.62 -9.75
#